data_AF-A0A7W5AQ64-F1
#
_entry.id   AF-A0A7W5AQ64-F1
#
_cell.length_a   1.000
_cell.length_b   1.000
_cell.length_c   1.000
_cell.angle_alpha   90.00
_cell.angle_beta   90.00
_cell.angle_gamma   90.00
#
_symmetry.space_group_name_H-M   'P 1'
#
loop_
_entity.id
_entity.type
_entity.pdbx_description
1 polymer ?
#
loop_
_entity_poly.entity_id
_entity_poly.type
_entity_poly.pdbx_seq_one_letter_code
_entity_poly.pdbx_strand_id
1 'polypeptide(L)'
;MAAGRPRIPAQRPVTDTLLDLGTGAGLRLAASADSREVDRRLLAALHGEIERAGQRGWQTSEMVRAVRREHSARHSRLVTGPEPLPEWADRNGLDRVTAIESMVQVLRLLTSMPRVGPVSPAPAGEPGRQLLDRVRGLLAEAEATDDAEIAEARTLAAQELLRENTGDGRTGGRRIAVDNPYEQPKAQLLRAVAAANGCHAVWMQEFGLVDVTGPVTGLYATELLFGSLLAQAARAMNLIDSKSRAVRQTFLTAYAERIADRLGAPTEFKISG
;
A
#
# COMPACT_ATOMS: atom_id res chain seq x y z
N MET A 1 28.25 55.52 -20.39
CA MET A 1 28.51 54.19 -20.98
C MET A 1 28.81 53.20 -19.87
N ALA A 2 27.83 52.37 -19.50
CA ALA A 2 28.04 51.22 -18.63
C ALA A 2 27.30 50.04 -19.27
N ALA A 3 28.05 49.12 -19.87
CA ALA A 3 27.49 47.93 -20.52
C ALA A 3 27.01 46.96 -19.43
N GLY A 4 25.69 46.81 -19.30
CA GLY A 4 25.09 45.81 -18.44
C GLY A 4 25.39 44.40 -18.96
N ARG A 5 26.11 43.60 -18.17
CA ARG A 5 26.29 42.17 -18.44
C ARG A 5 24.93 41.48 -18.55
N PRO A 6 24.70 40.62 -19.55
CA PRO A 6 23.48 39.83 -19.61
C PRO A 6 23.42 38.87 -18.42
N ARG A 7 22.35 38.96 -17.63
CA ARG A 7 22.01 37.95 -16.61
C ARG A 7 21.74 36.63 -17.33
N ILE A 8 22.64 35.66 -17.17
CA ILE A 8 22.40 34.28 -17.58
C ILE A 8 21.17 33.80 -16.79
N PRO A 9 20.08 33.35 -17.45
CA PRO A 9 18.94 32.82 -16.73
C PRO A 9 19.39 31.61 -15.90
N ALA A 10 18.95 31.55 -14.65
CA ALA A 10 19.22 30.40 -13.78
C ALA A 10 18.81 29.12 -14.53
N GLN A 11 19.78 28.23 -14.78
CA GLN A 11 19.52 26.95 -15.41
C GLN A 11 18.45 26.23 -14.59
N ARG A 12 17.30 25.94 -15.21
CA ARG A 12 16.30 25.05 -14.62
C ARG A 12 16.99 23.75 -14.22
N PRO A 13 16.67 23.18 -13.04
CA PRO A 13 17.25 21.91 -12.66
C PRO A 13 16.84 20.86 -13.70
N VAL A 14 17.83 20.15 -14.25
CA VAL A 14 17.63 19.12 -15.29
C VAL A 14 16.70 18.00 -14.83
N THR A 15 16.43 17.87 -13.53
CA THR A 15 15.43 16.97 -12.97
C THR A 15 14.01 17.29 -13.43
N ASP A 16 13.64 18.57 -13.54
CA ASP A 16 12.34 18.97 -14.10
C ASP A 16 12.28 18.63 -15.60
N THR A 17 13.41 18.82 -16.29
CA THR A 17 13.54 18.44 -17.71
C THR A 17 13.43 16.93 -17.90
N LEU A 18 13.98 16.10 -16.99
CA LEU A 18 13.92 14.63 -17.07
C LEU A 18 12.53 14.08 -16.76
N LEU A 19 11.77 14.71 -15.86
CA LEU A 19 10.39 14.34 -15.57
C LEU A 19 9.45 14.68 -16.75
N ASP A 20 9.70 15.81 -17.42
CA ASP A 20 8.98 16.29 -18.61
C ASP A 20 9.30 15.51 -19.90
N LEU A 21 10.34 14.66 -19.93
CA LEU A 21 10.65 13.80 -21.09
C LEU A 21 9.71 12.58 -21.12
N GLY A 22 8.44 12.82 -21.44
CA GLY A 22 7.38 11.82 -21.61
C GLY A 22 7.45 11.01 -22.91
N THR A 23 8.43 11.25 -23.78
CA THR A 23 8.51 10.63 -25.12
C THR A 23 9.88 9.99 -25.36
N GLY A 24 9.89 8.82 -26.00
CA GLY A 24 11.10 8.04 -26.29
C GLY A 24 12.20 8.78 -27.04
N ALA A 25 11.89 9.89 -27.74
CA ALA A 25 12.89 10.77 -28.34
C ALA A 25 13.74 11.52 -27.30
N GLY A 26 13.11 11.97 -26.20
CA GLY A 26 13.79 12.66 -25.11
C GLY A 26 14.73 11.76 -24.32
N LEU A 27 14.29 10.51 -24.10
CA LEU A 27 15.12 9.47 -23.48
C LEU A 27 16.34 9.12 -24.33
N ARG A 28 16.16 9.05 -25.67
CA ARG A 28 17.26 8.78 -26.61
C ARG A 28 18.30 9.91 -26.64
N LEU A 29 17.87 11.15 -26.52
CA LEU A 29 18.78 12.31 -26.39
C LEU A 29 19.52 12.33 -25.04
N ALA A 30 18.87 11.92 -23.95
CA ALA A 30 19.53 11.77 -22.66
C ALA A 30 20.56 10.61 -22.66
N ALA A 31 20.26 9.52 -23.37
CA ALA A 31 21.17 8.39 -23.53
C ALA A 31 22.41 8.71 -24.41
N SER A 32 22.32 9.74 -25.26
CA SER A 32 23.42 10.22 -26.11
C SER A 32 24.21 11.42 -25.55
N ALA A 33 23.76 12.01 -24.43
CA ALA A 33 24.47 13.07 -23.71
C ALA A 33 25.68 12.53 -22.92
N ASP A 34 26.43 13.39 -22.21
CA ASP A 34 27.51 12.93 -21.32
C ASP A 34 26.98 11.92 -20.30
N SER A 35 27.31 10.67 -20.59
CA SER A 35 26.75 9.49 -19.96
C SER A 35 26.77 9.59 -18.45
N ARG A 36 27.91 10.03 -17.90
CA ARG A 36 28.18 9.95 -16.47
C ARG A 36 27.45 11.02 -15.69
N GLU A 37 27.21 12.18 -16.30
CA GLU A 37 26.45 13.26 -15.68
C GLU A 37 24.97 12.89 -15.57
N VAL A 38 24.40 12.32 -16.64
CA VAL A 38 23.00 11.87 -16.67
C VAL A 38 22.77 10.76 -15.62
N ASP A 39 23.63 9.75 -15.61
CA ASP A 39 23.53 8.62 -14.67
C ASP A 39 23.61 9.11 -13.21
N ARG A 40 24.54 10.02 -12.92
CA ARG A 40 24.70 10.58 -11.56
C ARG A 40 23.50 11.41 -11.13
N ARG A 41 22.93 12.21 -12.04
CA ARG A 41 21.74 13.03 -11.75
C ARG A 41 20.49 12.17 -11.55
N LEU A 42 20.30 11.13 -12.34
CA LEU A 42 19.18 10.20 -12.17
C LEU A 42 19.27 9.47 -10.83
N LEU A 43 20.47 8.99 -10.47
CA LEU A 43 20.68 8.34 -9.18
C LEU A 43 20.45 9.31 -8.00
N ALA A 44 20.97 10.54 -8.09
CA ALA A 44 20.75 11.56 -7.06
C ALA A 44 19.27 11.96 -6.93
N ALA A 45 18.58 12.11 -8.05
CA ALA A 45 17.14 12.38 -8.07
C ALA A 45 16.35 11.24 -7.42
N LEU A 46 16.71 9.98 -7.72
CA LEU A 46 16.05 8.81 -7.15
C LEU A 46 16.21 8.76 -5.63
N HIS A 47 17.43 8.93 -5.12
CA HIS A 47 17.68 9.04 -3.68
C HIS A 47 16.85 10.15 -3.05
N GLY A 48 16.87 11.35 -3.64
CA GLY A 48 16.13 12.49 -3.12
C GLY A 48 14.60 12.30 -3.16
N GLU A 49 14.06 11.57 -4.13
CA GLU A 49 12.62 11.23 -4.15
C GLU A 49 12.26 10.14 -3.14
N ILE A 50 13.12 9.15 -2.90
CA ILE A 50 12.90 8.14 -1.85
C ILE A 50 12.83 8.82 -0.48
N GLU A 51 13.77 9.73 -0.19
CA GLU A 51 13.76 10.51 1.05
C GLU A 51 12.51 11.40 1.16
N ARG A 52 12.12 12.09 0.07
CA ARG A 52 10.90 12.91 0.04
C ARG A 52 9.62 12.10 0.17
N ALA A 53 9.55 10.90 -0.39
CA ALA A 53 8.45 9.96 -0.17
C ALA A 53 8.39 9.54 1.31
N GLY A 54 9.54 9.27 1.93
CA GLY A 54 9.64 9.04 3.38
C GLY A 54 9.09 10.19 4.21
N GLN A 55 9.47 11.43 3.88
CA GLN A 55 8.95 12.64 4.51
C GLN A 55 7.45 12.88 4.27
N ARG A 56 6.88 12.29 3.20
CA ARG A 56 5.43 12.27 2.94
C ARG A 56 4.68 11.20 3.72
N GLY A 57 5.36 10.38 4.53
CA GLY A 57 4.75 9.34 5.37
C GLY A 57 4.72 7.94 4.75
N TRP A 58 5.46 7.72 3.65
CA TRP A 58 5.57 6.41 3.01
C TRP A 58 6.72 5.61 3.60
N GLN A 59 6.48 4.34 3.90
CA GLN A 59 7.53 3.41 4.30
C GLN A 59 8.19 2.79 3.06
N THR A 60 9.48 2.42 3.16
CA THR A 60 10.21 1.78 2.06
C THR A 60 9.52 0.50 1.57
N SER A 61 8.92 -0.28 2.48
CA SER A 61 8.14 -1.48 2.16
C SER A 61 6.92 -1.16 1.28
N GLU A 62 6.24 -0.05 1.55
CA GLU A 62 5.07 0.41 0.80
C GLU A 62 5.48 0.95 -0.58
N MET A 63 6.59 1.68 -0.66
CA MET A 63 7.15 2.13 -1.94
C MET A 63 7.55 0.94 -2.83
N VAL A 64 8.23 -0.05 -2.26
CA VAL A 64 8.60 -1.30 -2.95
C VAL A 64 7.37 -2.01 -3.50
N ARG A 65 6.31 -2.08 -2.70
CA ARG A 65 5.04 -2.68 -3.09
C ARG A 65 4.38 -1.91 -4.23
N ALA A 66 4.29 -0.58 -4.13
CA ALA A 66 3.75 0.27 -5.19
C ALA A 66 4.50 0.08 -6.51
N VAL A 67 5.83 0.07 -6.46
CA VAL A 67 6.66 -0.17 -7.65
C VAL A 67 6.46 -1.56 -8.24
N ARG A 68 6.30 -2.60 -7.41
CA ARG A 68 6.02 -3.98 -7.89
C ARG A 68 4.66 -4.10 -8.55
N ARG A 69 3.67 -3.37 -8.03
CA ARG A 69 2.30 -3.35 -8.53
C ARG A 69 2.22 -2.73 -9.92
N GLU A 70 2.83 -1.56 -10.09
CA GLU A 70 2.74 -0.79 -11.34
C GLU A 70 3.74 -1.25 -12.40
N HIS A 71 4.89 -1.79 -11.97
CA HIS A 71 5.96 -2.19 -12.86
C HIS A 71 6.36 -3.65 -12.64
N SER A 72 7.56 -3.91 -12.12
CA SER A 72 8.03 -5.29 -11.94
C SER A 72 9.03 -5.41 -10.80
N ALA A 73 9.32 -6.65 -10.42
CA ALA A 73 10.25 -6.96 -9.33
C ALA A 73 11.63 -6.30 -9.50
N ARG A 74 12.13 -6.16 -10.73
CA ARG A 74 13.41 -5.47 -11.01
C ARG A 74 13.37 -4.00 -10.61
N HIS A 75 12.28 -3.28 -10.91
CA HIS A 75 12.13 -1.86 -10.58
C HIS A 75 12.16 -1.64 -9.08
N SER A 76 11.58 -2.56 -8.30
CA SER A 76 11.53 -2.40 -6.84
C SER A 76 12.90 -2.40 -6.15
N ARG A 77 13.92 -2.98 -6.79
CA ARG A 77 15.31 -2.96 -6.28
C ARG A 77 15.92 -1.57 -6.30
N LEU A 78 15.46 -0.69 -7.20
CA LEU A 78 15.88 0.71 -7.26
C LEU A 78 15.50 1.48 -5.97
N VAL A 79 14.49 1.02 -5.23
CA VAL A 79 14.05 1.65 -3.99
C VAL A 79 14.82 1.13 -2.77
N THR A 80 15.14 -0.16 -2.73
CA THR A 80 15.79 -0.80 -1.56
C THR A 80 17.30 -0.65 -1.54
N GLY A 81 17.92 -0.52 -2.70
CA GLY A 81 19.37 -0.46 -2.86
C GLY A 81 19.71 0.28 -4.16
N PRO A 82 19.42 1.60 -4.23
CA PRO A 82 19.78 2.42 -5.37
C PRO A 82 21.29 2.31 -5.64
N GLU A 83 21.64 1.78 -6.81
CA GLU A 83 23.02 1.63 -7.29
C GLU A 83 23.21 2.44 -8.58
N PRO A 84 24.46 2.76 -8.98
CA PRO A 84 24.72 3.45 -10.24
C PRO A 84 24.03 2.76 -11.43
N LEU A 85 23.45 3.57 -12.33
CA LEU A 85 22.65 3.08 -13.45
C LEU A 85 23.36 2.00 -14.29
N PRO A 86 24.67 2.12 -14.63
CA PRO A 86 25.36 1.07 -15.40
C PRO A 86 25.41 -0.27 -14.66
N GLU A 87 25.72 -0.25 -13.35
CA GLU A 87 25.80 -1.46 -12.53
C GLU A 87 24.43 -2.14 -12.39
N TRP A 88 23.38 -1.33 -12.22
CA TRP A 88 22.01 -1.82 -12.19
C TRP A 88 21.57 -2.41 -13.54
N ALA A 89 21.92 -1.74 -14.65
CA ALA A 89 21.60 -2.19 -16.00
C ALA A 89 22.26 -3.54 -16.31
N ASP A 90 23.56 -3.66 -16.03
CA ASP A 90 24.34 -4.88 -16.24
C ASP A 90 23.78 -6.06 -15.44
N ARG A 91 23.45 -5.85 -14.16
CA ARG A 91 22.87 -6.89 -13.29
C ARG A 91 21.52 -7.41 -13.80
N ASN A 92 20.75 -6.57 -14.49
CA ASN A 92 19.44 -6.91 -15.01
C ASN A 92 19.45 -7.22 -16.53
N GLY A 93 20.62 -7.18 -17.18
CA GLY A 93 20.78 -7.44 -18.61
C GLY A 93 20.03 -6.44 -19.49
N LEU A 94 19.98 -5.17 -19.09
CA LEU A 94 19.22 -4.12 -19.79
C LEU A 94 20.15 -3.25 -20.63
N ASP A 95 19.66 -2.83 -21.80
CA ASP A 95 20.30 -1.71 -22.48
C ASP A 95 20.10 -0.42 -21.69
N ARG A 96 20.95 0.56 -21.97
CA ARG A 96 20.95 1.84 -21.26
C ARG A 96 19.61 2.59 -21.35
N VAL A 97 18.97 2.61 -22.52
CA VAL A 97 17.71 3.35 -22.71
C VAL A 97 16.63 2.73 -21.82
N THR A 98 16.53 1.40 -21.85
CA THR A 98 15.62 0.65 -20.97
C THR A 98 15.93 0.90 -19.49
N ALA A 99 17.21 1.01 -19.13
CA ALA A 99 17.60 1.28 -17.75
C ALA A 99 17.19 2.70 -17.28
N ILE A 100 17.44 3.72 -18.11
CA ILE A 100 16.98 5.09 -17.85
C ILE A 100 15.45 5.10 -17.73
N GLU A 101 14.75 4.41 -18.63
CA GLU A 101 13.29 4.33 -18.62
C GLU A 101 12.77 3.75 -17.32
N SER A 102 13.35 2.64 -16.86
CA SER A 102 13.01 2.03 -15.57
C SER A 102 13.22 2.97 -14.38
N MET A 103 14.32 3.73 -14.34
CA MET A 103 14.54 4.73 -13.29
C MET A 103 13.53 5.87 -13.35
N VAL A 104 13.24 6.41 -14.54
CA VAL A 104 12.26 7.48 -14.73
C VAL A 104 10.85 7.02 -14.36
N GLN A 105 10.48 5.79 -14.68
CA GLN A 105 9.21 5.18 -14.28
C GLN A 105 9.08 5.14 -12.74
N VAL A 106 10.11 4.67 -12.03
CA VAL A 106 10.13 4.68 -10.56
C VAL A 106 10.06 6.11 -10.00
N LEU A 107 10.85 7.04 -10.56
CA LEU A 107 10.84 8.45 -10.16
C LEU A 107 9.44 9.07 -10.30
N ARG A 108 8.76 8.84 -11.43
CA ARG A 108 7.39 9.34 -11.66
C ARG A 108 6.40 8.79 -10.65
N LEU A 109 6.47 7.48 -10.36
CA LEU A 109 5.61 6.85 -9.36
C LEU A 109 5.88 7.40 -7.95
N LEU A 110 7.15 7.55 -7.56
CA LEU A 110 7.48 8.15 -6.26
C LEU A 110 7.02 9.61 -6.21
N THR A 111 7.12 10.36 -7.31
CA THR A 111 6.70 11.76 -7.36
C THR A 111 5.19 11.89 -7.21
N SER A 112 4.39 10.99 -7.79
CA SER A 112 2.92 11.01 -7.70
C SER A 112 2.35 10.64 -6.33
N MET A 113 3.16 10.06 -5.43
CA MET A 113 2.70 9.65 -4.11
C MET A 113 2.18 10.83 -3.28
N PRO A 114 0.93 10.79 -2.79
CA PRO A 114 0.37 11.88 -1.98
C PRO A 114 1.06 11.94 -0.60
N ARG A 115 0.85 13.06 0.10
CA ARG A 115 1.12 13.11 1.54
C ARG A 115 0.11 12.22 2.25
N VAL A 116 0.61 11.33 3.09
CA VAL A 116 -0.18 10.41 3.87
C VAL A 116 0.12 10.61 5.35
N GLY A 117 -0.90 10.41 6.19
CA GLY A 117 -0.71 10.54 7.65
C GLY A 117 0.38 9.58 8.13
N PRO A 118 1.19 9.96 9.12
CA PRO A 118 2.18 9.06 9.68
C PRO A 118 1.45 7.82 10.21
N VAL A 119 1.75 6.67 9.61
CA VAL A 119 1.39 5.37 10.20
C VAL A 119 2.17 5.31 11.49
N SER A 120 1.47 5.42 12.62
CA SER A 120 2.15 5.40 13.91
C SER A 120 2.91 4.07 13.98
N PRO A 121 4.21 4.05 14.32
CA PRO A 121 4.79 2.84 14.86
C PRO A 121 3.88 2.39 16.00
N ALA A 122 3.68 1.07 16.12
CA ALA A 122 2.72 0.42 17.02
C ALA A 122 2.54 1.28 18.29
N PRO A 123 1.34 1.85 18.51
CA PRO A 123 1.13 2.88 19.53
C PRO A 123 1.71 2.39 20.85
N ALA A 124 2.58 3.20 21.48
CA ALA A 124 3.23 2.85 22.73
C ALA A 124 2.17 2.52 23.79
N GLY A 125 1.90 1.23 23.97
CA GLY A 125 0.71 0.69 24.62
C GLY A 125 -0.10 -0.18 23.66
N GLU A 126 0.40 -1.35 23.27
CA GLU A 126 -0.50 -2.36 22.73
C GLU A 126 -1.62 -2.61 23.75
N PRO A 127 -2.88 -2.82 23.30
CA PRO A 127 -3.89 -3.44 24.15
C PRO A 127 -3.24 -4.65 24.85
N GLY A 128 -3.47 -4.81 26.16
CA GLY A 128 -2.68 -5.72 26.98
C GLY A 128 -2.44 -7.05 26.27
N ARG A 129 -1.17 -7.44 26.08
CA ARG A 129 -0.74 -8.58 25.22
C ARG A 129 -1.62 -9.84 25.38
N GLN A 130 -2.07 -10.11 26.61
CA GLN A 130 -2.99 -11.21 26.94
C GLN A 130 -4.36 -11.12 26.25
N LEU A 131 -4.95 -9.92 26.13
CA LEU A 131 -6.17 -9.67 25.37
C LEU A 131 -5.97 -10.05 23.91
N LEU A 132 -4.91 -9.53 23.29
CA LEU A 132 -4.60 -9.80 21.88
C LEU A 132 -4.33 -11.29 21.64
N ASP A 133 -3.62 -11.96 22.55
CA ASP A 133 -3.35 -13.39 22.45
C ASP A 133 -4.65 -14.21 22.60
N ARG A 134 -5.57 -13.80 23.48
CA ARG A 134 -6.89 -14.44 23.62
C ARG A 134 -7.77 -14.23 22.39
N VAL A 135 -7.78 -13.02 21.83
CA VAL A 135 -8.48 -12.71 20.57
C VAL A 135 -7.91 -13.54 19.42
N ARG A 136 -6.58 -13.60 19.29
CA ARG A 136 -5.90 -14.44 18.29
C ARG A 136 -6.26 -15.92 18.47
N GLY A 137 -6.36 -16.40 19.71
CA GLY A 137 -6.80 -17.77 20.01
C GLY A 137 -8.22 -18.05 19.50
N LEU A 138 -9.18 -17.18 19.82
CA LEU A 138 -10.56 -17.32 19.35
C LEU A 138 -10.68 -17.27 17.81
N LEU A 139 -9.90 -16.38 17.17
CA LEU A 139 -9.88 -16.29 15.71
C LEU A 139 -9.19 -17.51 15.06
N ALA A 140 -8.14 -18.04 15.67
CA ALA A 140 -7.49 -19.27 15.22
C ALA A 140 -8.44 -20.47 15.34
N GLU A 141 -9.25 -20.55 16.41
CA GLU A 141 -10.31 -21.54 16.55
C GLU A 141 -11.39 -21.38 15.49
N ALA A 142 -11.81 -20.14 15.20
CA ALA A 142 -12.76 -19.85 14.13
C ALA A 142 -12.23 -20.26 12.75
N GLU A 143 -10.93 -20.12 12.52
CA GLU A 143 -10.28 -20.52 11.27
C GLU A 143 -10.07 -22.03 11.18
N ALA A 144 -9.88 -22.73 12.30
CA ALA A 144 -9.56 -24.15 12.31
C ALA A 144 -10.78 -25.06 12.06
N THR A 145 -11.99 -24.57 12.30
CA THR A 145 -13.24 -25.35 12.16
C THR A 145 -13.82 -25.27 10.75
N ASP A 146 -14.38 -26.38 10.27
CA ASP A 146 -15.17 -26.44 9.01
C ASP A 146 -16.67 -26.16 9.25
N ASP A 147 -17.10 -26.11 10.51
CA ASP A 147 -18.46 -25.76 10.92
C ASP A 147 -18.65 -24.24 10.92
N ALA A 148 -19.54 -23.76 10.04
CA ALA A 148 -19.82 -22.34 9.88
C ALA A 148 -20.43 -21.70 11.13
N GLU A 149 -21.30 -22.39 11.87
CA GLU A 149 -21.94 -21.84 13.07
C GLU A 149 -20.90 -21.68 14.19
N ILE A 150 -20.01 -22.66 14.34
CA ILE A 150 -18.92 -22.59 15.33
C ILE A 150 -17.93 -21.48 14.97
N ALA A 151 -17.53 -21.36 13.69
CA ALA A 151 -16.63 -20.30 13.23
C ALA A 151 -17.22 -18.91 13.52
N GLU A 152 -18.52 -18.75 13.25
CA GLU A 152 -19.24 -17.51 13.50
C GLU A 152 -19.34 -17.19 15.00
N ALA A 153 -19.65 -18.17 15.84
CA ALA A 153 -19.71 -17.99 17.29
C ALA A 153 -18.35 -17.56 17.89
N ARG A 154 -17.24 -18.15 17.42
CA ARG A 154 -15.88 -17.81 17.85
C ARG A 154 -15.47 -16.41 17.39
N THR A 155 -15.83 -16.04 16.15
CA THR A 155 -15.61 -14.69 15.62
C THR A 155 -16.38 -13.65 16.44
N LEU A 156 -17.65 -13.93 16.79
CA LEU A 156 -18.47 -13.05 17.61
C LEU A 156 -17.91 -12.89 19.03
N ALA A 157 -17.45 -13.99 19.65
CA ALA A 157 -16.80 -13.94 20.96
C ALA A 157 -15.51 -13.09 20.93
N ALA A 158 -14.73 -13.18 19.85
CA ALA A 158 -13.55 -12.35 19.68
C ALA A 158 -13.92 -10.85 19.55
N GLN A 159 -14.98 -10.55 18.80
CA GLN A 159 -15.51 -9.18 18.65
C GLN A 159 -16.00 -8.59 19.96
N GLU A 160 -16.77 -9.37 20.73
CA GLU A 160 -17.28 -8.93 22.02
C GLU A 160 -16.13 -8.64 23.00
N LEU A 161 -15.13 -9.53 23.05
CA LEU A 161 -13.94 -9.33 23.88
C LEU A 161 -13.16 -8.06 23.49
N LEU A 162 -13.06 -7.74 22.20
CA LEU A 162 -12.46 -6.48 21.73
C LEU A 162 -13.30 -5.26 22.13
N ARG A 163 -14.64 -5.37 22.06
CA ARG A 163 -15.59 -4.31 22.42
C ARG A 163 -15.58 -4.01 23.93
N GLU A 164 -15.44 -5.02 24.77
CA GLU A 164 -15.35 -4.86 26.23
C GLU A 164 -14.05 -4.17 26.67
N ASN A 165 -13.00 -4.26 25.85
CA ASN A 165 -11.67 -3.71 26.14
C ASN A 165 -11.34 -2.47 25.29
N THR A 166 -12.37 -1.78 24.80
CA THR A 166 -12.18 -0.56 24.00
C THR A 166 -11.94 0.65 24.91
N GLY A 167 -10.90 1.43 24.62
CA GLY A 167 -10.79 2.80 25.12
C GLY A 167 -9.72 3.04 26.19
N ASP A 168 -8.64 3.66 25.74
CA ASP A 168 -7.78 4.53 26.56
C ASP A 168 -7.73 5.98 26.01
N GLY A 169 -8.60 6.29 25.04
CA GLY A 169 -8.69 7.58 24.36
C GLY A 169 -7.63 7.82 23.28
N ARG A 170 -6.68 6.90 23.06
CA ARG A 170 -5.62 7.10 22.06
C ARG A 170 -6.12 6.82 20.65
N THR A 171 -5.74 7.68 19.71
CA THR A 171 -6.03 7.53 18.28
C THR A 171 -4.74 7.34 17.49
N GLY A 172 -4.83 6.62 16.38
CA GLY A 172 -3.70 6.43 15.46
C GLY A 172 -4.15 6.20 14.03
N GLY A 173 -3.18 5.81 13.20
CA GLY A 173 -3.40 5.39 11.82
C GLY A 173 -2.55 4.17 11.49
N ARG A 174 -3.11 3.27 10.68
CA ARG A 174 -2.43 2.09 10.16
C ARG A 174 -2.74 1.93 8.68
N ARG A 175 -1.70 1.67 7.89
CA ARG A 175 -1.85 1.35 6.47
C ARG A 175 -1.85 -0.15 6.30
N ILE A 176 -2.95 -0.68 5.76
CA ILE A 176 -3.14 -2.12 5.53
C ILE A 176 -3.08 -2.37 4.04
N ALA A 177 -2.29 -3.37 3.66
CA ALA A 177 -2.08 -3.75 2.29
C ALA A 177 -3.25 -4.61 1.78
N VAL A 178 -3.84 -4.22 0.64
CA VAL A 178 -4.90 -4.99 -0.03
C VAL A 178 -4.39 -5.37 -1.42
N ASP A 179 -3.92 -6.61 -1.56
CA ASP A 179 -3.31 -7.15 -2.78
C ASP A 179 -4.29 -7.79 -3.75
N ASN A 180 -3.89 -7.75 -5.01
CA ASN A 180 -4.35 -8.64 -6.06
C ASN A 180 -4.19 -10.12 -5.65
N PRO A 181 -5.13 -10.99 -6.04
CA PRO A 181 -6.39 -10.69 -6.73
C PRO A 181 -7.49 -10.17 -5.79
N TYR A 182 -8.55 -9.57 -6.35
CA TYR A 182 -9.79 -9.19 -5.66
C TYR A 182 -9.68 -8.01 -4.69
N GLU A 183 -8.94 -6.97 -5.09
CA GLU A 183 -8.64 -5.84 -4.22
C GLU A 183 -9.87 -5.05 -3.80
N GLN A 184 -10.78 -4.78 -4.73
CA GLN A 184 -12.00 -4.07 -4.43
C GLN A 184 -12.78 -4.80 -3.32
N PRO A 185 -13.24 -6.07 -3.47
CA PRO A 185 -13.94 -6.80 -2.41
C PRO A 185 -13.21 -6.83 -1.06
N LYS A 186 -11.89 -7.03 -1.08
CA LYS A 186 -11.06 -7.01 0.14
C LYS A 186 -11.07 -5.63 0.81
N ALA A 187 -11.00 -4.54 0.05
CA ALA A 187 -11.10 -3.19 0.56
C ALA A 187 -12.51 -2.89 1.11
N GLN A 188 -13.57 -3.42 0.48
CA GLN A 188 -14.94 -3.32 0.99
C GLN A 188 -15.07 -4.00 2.36
N LEU A 189 -14.59 -5.24 2.46
CA LEU A 189 -14.56 -6.00 3.72
C LEU A 189 -13.79 -5.25 4.81
N LEU A 190 -12.59 -4.75 4.50
CA LEU A 190 -11.78 -4.01 5.46
C LEU A 190 -12.49 -2.73 5.94
N ARG A 191 -13.17 -2.00 5.05
CA ARG A 191 -13.95 -0.82 5.42
C ARG A 191 -15.11 -1.16 6.35
N ALA A 192 -15.84 -2.23 6.06
CA ALA A 192 -16.94 -2.69 6.91
C ALA A 192 -16.45 -3.06 8.32
N VAL A 193 -15.35 -3.81 8.40
CA VAL A 193 -14.71 -4.16 9.68
C VAL A 193 -14.20 -2.91 10.40
N ALA A 194 -13.56 -1.97 9.69
CA ALA A 194 -13.08 -0.73 10.29
C ALA A 194 -14.23 0.10 10.88
N ALA A 195 -15.32 0.27 10.12
CA ALA A 195 -16.49 1.02 10.57
C ALA A 195 -17.12 0.42 11.84
N ALA A 196 -17.23 -0.91 11.89
CA ALA A 196 -17.73 -1.63 13.07
C ALA A 196 -16.85 -1.43 14.33
N ASN A 197 -15.56 -1.14 14.14
CA ASN A 197 -14.59 -0.91 15.21
C ASN A 197 -14.34 0.59 15.48
N GLY A 198 -15.24 1.48 15.02
CA GLY A 198 -15.11 2.92 15.21
C GLY A 198 -13.92 3.54 14.45
N CYS A 199 -13.45 2.87 13.41
CA CYS A 199 -12.35 3.31 12.56
C CYS A 199 -12.86 3.78 11.19
N HIS A 200 -12.11 4.68 10.57
CA HIS A 200 -12.35 5.18 9.22
C HIS A 200 -11.31 4.62 8.26
N ALA A 201 -11.76 4.02 7.15
CA ALA A 201 -10.90 3.36 6.16
C ALA A 201 -11.02 4.01 4.77
N VAL A 202 -9.91 4.58 4.29
CA VAL A 202 -9.79 5.21 2.97
C VAL A 202 -8.92 4.34 2.07
N TRP A 203 -9.46 3.91 0.94
CA TRP A 203 -8.74 3.08 -0.01
C TRP A 203 -7.97 3.93 -1.02
N MET A 204 -6.65 3.80 -1.04
CA MET A 204 -5.76 4.33 -2.06
C MET A 204 -5.58 3.27 -3.15
N GLN A 205 -6.53 3.21 -4.07
CA GLN A 205 -6.63 2.16 -5.09
C GLN A 205 -5.37 2.04 -5.96
N GLU A 206 -4.77 3.17 -6.35
CA GLU A 206 -3.56 3.21 -7.17
C GLU A 206 -2.40 2.44 -6.52
N PHE A 207 -2.30 2.49 -5.18
CA PHE A 207 -1.20 1.89 -4.43
C PHE A 207 -1.55 0.53 -3.80
N GLY A 208 -2.82 0.09 -3.86
CA GLY A 208 -3.26 -1.17 -3.24
C GLY A 208 -3.11 -1.14 -1.71
N LEU A 209 -3.40 0.01 -1.11
CA LEU A 209 -3.26 0.29 0.31
C LEU A 209 -4.55 0.92 0.85
N VAL A 210 -4.93 0.56 2.07
CA VAL A 210 -6.05 1.16 2.79
C VAL A 210 -5.51 1.83 4.04
N ASP A 211 -5.70 3.14 4.14
CA ASP A 211 -5.40 3.92 5.33
C ASP A 211 -6.58 3.81 6.31
N VAL A 212 -6.32 3.17 7.44
CA VAL A 212 -7.28 3.01 8.53
C VAL A 212 -6.88 3.93 9.68
N THR A 213 -7.78 4.80 10.12
CA THR A 213 -7.58 5.74 11.22
C THR A 213 -8.67 5.57 12.26
N GLY A 214 -8.35 5.79 13.54
CA GLY A 214 -9.33 5.62 14.61
C GLY A 214 -8.69 5.31 15.95
N PRO A 215 -9.49 4.81 16.92
CA PRO A 215 -8.99 4.38 18.22
C PRO A 215 -7.94 3.26 18.06
N VAL A 216 -6.88 3.31 18.85
CA VAL A 216 -5.78 2.32 18.81
C VAL A 216 -6.32 0.89 18.95
N THR A 217 -7.20 0.65 19.93
CA THR A 217 -7.85 -0.66 20.13
C THR A 217 -8.65 -1.10 18.90
N GLY A 218 -9.36 -0.16 18.26
CA GLY A 218 -10.12 -0.41 17.03
C GLY A 218 -9.24 -0.75 15.84
N LEU A 219 -8.05 -0.15 15.72
CA LEU A 219 -7.09 -0.48 14.66
C LEU A 219 -6.56 -1.90 14.78
N TYR A 220 -6.22 -2.35 15.99
CA TYR A 220 -5.80 -3.74 16.24
C TYR A 220 -6.93 -4.73 15.99
N ALA A 221 -8.14 -4.43 16.50
CA ALA A 221 -9.33 -5.22 16.25
C ALA A 221 -9.59 -5.38 14.74
N THR A 222 -9.50 -4.27 14.00
CA THR A 222 -9.72 -4.24 12.55
C THR A 222 -8.73 -5.14 11.82
N GLU A 223 -7.44 -5.04 12.11
CA GLU A 223 -6.41 -5.84 11.43
C GLU A 223 -6.57 -7.33 11.70
N LEU A 224 -6.79 -7.72 12.96
CA LEU A 224 -6.97 -9.12 13.34
C LEU A 224 -8.23 -9.73 12.72
N LEU A 225 -9.38 -9.04 12.84
CA LEU A 225 -10.64 -9.51 12.29
C LEU A 225 -10.59 -9.58 10.76
N PHE A 226 -10.01 -8.58 10.10
CA PHE A 226 -9.84 -8.59 8.65
C PHE A 226 -9.00 -9.78 8.18
N GLY A 227 -7.86 -10.03 8.83
CA GLY A 227 -7.01 -11.19 8.51
C GLY A 227 -7.76 -12.51 8.65
N SER A 228 -8.50 -12.68 9.76
CA SER A 228 -9.26 -13.91 10.01
C SER A 228 -10.41 -14.11 9.02
N LEU A 229 -11.18 -13.07 8.73
CA LEU A 229 -12.28 -13.13 7.77
C LEU A 229 -11.77 -13.41 6.34
N LEU A 230 -10.59 -12.91 5.96
CA LEU A 230 -9.96 -13.29 4.68
C LEU A 230 -9.55 -14.77 4.65
N ALA A 231 -9.03 -15.31 5.75
CA ALA A 231 -8.68 -16.72 5.83
C ALA A 231 -9.94 -17.61 5.74
N GLN A 232 -11.02 -17.22 6.42
CA GLN A 232 -12.32 -17.89 6.33
C GLN A 232 -12.91 -17.82 4.91
N ALA A 233 -12.89 -16.64 4.29
CA ALA A 233 -13.34 -16.46 2.91
C ALA A 233 -12.53 -17.30 1.93
N ALA A 234 -11.21 -17.42 2.12
CA ALA A 234 -10.35 -18.26 1.30
C ALA A 234 -10.69 -19.75 1.41
N ARG A 235 -10.99 -20.24 2.63
CA ARG A 235 -11.45 -21.62 2.85
C ARG A 235 -12.79 -21.87 2.18
N ALA A 236 -13.78 -21.00 2.43
CA ALA A 236 -15.10 -21.11 1.82
C ALA A 236 -15.03 -21.07 0.28
N MET A 237 -14.16 -20.23 -0.30
CA MET A 237 -13.92 -20.22 -1.75
C MET A 237 -13.32 -21.53 -2.28
N ASN A 238 -12.51 -22.24 -1.49
CA ASN A 238 -11.91 -23.51 -1.91
C ASN A 238 -12.94 -24.66 -1.92
N LEU A 239 -14.07 -24.52 -1.22
CA LEU A 239 -15.20 -25.45 -1.30
C LEU A 239 -16.03 -25.28 -2.57
N ILE A 240 -15.92 -24.13 -3.25
CA ILE A 240 -16.57 -23.91 -4.54
C ILE A 240 -15.79 -24.68 -5.60
N ASP A 241 -16.46 -25.59 -6.31
CA ASP A 241 -15.88 -26.32 -7.44
C ASP A 241 -15.77 -25.43 -8.70
N SER A 242 -15.10 -24.28 -8.55
CA SER A 242 -14.82 -23.34 -9.63
C SER A 242 -13.53 -22.57 -9.36
N LYS A 243 -12.61 -22.65 -10.33
CA LYS A 243 -11.38 -21.83 -10.37
C LYS A 243 -11.58 -20.50 -11.09
N SER A 244 -12.80 -20.20 -11.54
CA SER A 244 -13.11 -18.97 -12.27
C SER A 244 -12.85 -17.73 -11.42
N ARG A 245 -12.02 -16.82 -11.94
CA ARG A 245 -11.76 -15.51 -11.31
C ARG A 245 -13.05 -14.71 -11.12
N ALA A 246 -13.97 -14.76 -12.08
CA ALA A 246 -15.24 -14.04 -12.00
C ALA A 246 -16.12 -14.59 -10.87
N VAL A 247 -16.24 -15.91 -10.74
CA VAL A 247 -17.01 -16.54 -9.65
C VAL A 247 -16.43 -16.18 -8.28
N ARG A 248 -15.10 -16.25 -8.13
CA ARG A 248 -14.42 -15.89 -6.88
C ARG A 248 -14.52 -14.41 -6.53
N GLN A 249 -14.48 -13.53 -7.54
CA GLN A 249 -14.73 -12.09 -7.36
C GLN A 249 -16.16 -11.83 -6.85
N THR A 250 -17.16 -12.45 -7.48
CA THR A 250 -18.57 -12.32 -7.07
C THR A 250 -18.78 -12.88 -5.66
N PHE A 251 -18.20 -14.04 -5.35
CA PHE A 251 -18.25 -14.62 -4.01
C PHE A 251 -17.69 -13.66 -2.95
N LEU A 252 -16.49 -13.08 -3.18
CA LEU A 252 -15.89 -12.17 -2.20
C LEU A 252 -16.68 -10.87 -2.02
N THR A 253 -17.33 -10.40 -3.09
CA THR A 253 -18.21 -9.22 -3.01
C THR A 253 -19.40 -9.54 -2.11
N ALA A 254 -20.12 -10.65 -2.38
CA ALA A 254 -21.25 -11.09 -1.56
C ALA A 254 -20.85 -11.42 -0.11
N TYR A 255 -19.65 -11.98 0.09
CA TYR A 255 -19.10 -12.23 1.42
C TYR A 255 -18.87 -10.91 2.18
N ALA A 256 -18.28 -9.90 1.53
CA ALA A 256 -18.06 -8.59 2.13
C ALA A 256 -19.38 -7.90 2.51
N GLU A 257 -20.39 -7.94 1.64
CA GLU A 257 -21.74 -7.40 1.89
C GLU A 257 -22.41 -8.08 3.08
N ARG A 258 -22.43 -9.42 3.11
CA ARG A 258 -23.01 -10.19 4.24
C ARG A 258 -22.35 -9.85 5.57
N ILE A 259 -21.02 -9.69 5.58
CA ILE A 259 -20.30 -9.29 6.79
C ILE A 259 -20.64 -7.84 7.17
N ALA A 260 -20.74 -6.92 6.21
CA ALA A 260 -21.10 -5.53 6.48
C ALA A 260 -22.49 -5.41 7.12
N ASP A 261 -23.50 -6.10 6.55
CA ASP A 261 -24.86 -6.15 7.08
C ASP A 261 -24.88 -6.70 8.52
N ARG A 262 -24.14 -7.78 8.75
CA ARG A 262 -24.02 -8.39 10.09
C ARG A 262 -23.39 -7.45 11.12
N LEU A 263 -22.44 -6.62 10.70
CA LEU A 263 -21.76 -5.65 11.56
C LEU A 263 -22.54 -4.33 11.71
N GLY A 264 -23.66 -4.16 11.00
CA GLY A 264 -24.38 -2.89 10.94
C GLY A 264 -23.55 -1.75 10.33
N ALA A 265 -22.55 -2.10 9.50
CA ALA A 265 -21.65 -1.13 8.89
C ALA A 265 -22.25 -0.58 7.58
N PRO A 266 -22.08 0.71 7.27
CA PRO A 266 -22.54 1.28 6.01
C PRO A 266 -21.83 0.62 4.81
N THR A 267 -22.62 0.18 3.83
CA THR A 267 -22.15 -0.50 2.61
C THR A 267 -21.76 0.45 1.48
N GLU A 268 -22.01 1.77 1.61
CA GLU A 268 -21.74 2.74 0.55
C GLU A 268 -20.25 3.07 0.34
N PHE A 269 -19.85 3.06 -0.94
CA PHE A 269 -18.51 3.41 -1.39
C PHE A 269 -18.36 4.91 -1.63
N LYS A 270 -17.69 5.62 -0.72
CA LYS A 270 -16.98 6.84 -1.12
C LYS A 270 -15.57 6.45 -1.58
N ILE A 271 -15.34 6.51 -2.88
CA ILE A 271 -14.01 6.47 -3.48
C ILE A 271 -13.45 7.89 -3.31
N SER A 272 -12.34 8.03 -2.60
CA SER A 272 -11.59 9.29 -2.63
C SER A 272 -10.77 9.25 -3.91
N GLY A 273 -11.15 10.08 -4.88
CA GLY A 273 -10.38 10.32 -6.10
C GLY A 273 -9.23 11.29 -5.87
#